data_AF-A0A166VDY0-F1
#
_entry.id   AF-A0A166VDY0-F1
#
_cell.length_a   1.000
_cell.length_b   1.000
_cell.length_c   1.000
_cell.angle_alpha   90.00
_cell.angle_beta   90.00
_cell.angle_gamma   90.00
#
_symmetry.space_group_name_H-M   'P 1'
#
loop_
_entity.id
_entity.type
_entity.pdbx_description
1 polymer ?
#
loop_
_entity_poly.entity_id
_entity_poly.type
_entity_poly.pdbx_seq_one_letter_code
_entity_poly.pdbx_strand_id
1 'polypeptide(L)'
;MAIDRIVSLVLRSAELVFAAIVAGVTGDYLHKSQGTAWDHARFIYTISVAGLSILLGLIWLFPFSSTFTHWPVDVFMSLLWWAAFGLLANLLGSSCGAIFNWDNISPRGDQCGRFKAVLAFSFLSAILWLASALIGLLWVRKHERRVVADGQPRRRWFRRARV
;
A
#
# COMPACT_ATOMS: atom_id res chain seq x y z
N MET A 1 -2.75 12.81 18.52
CA MET A 1 -2.30 11.73 19.44
C MET A 1 -3.28 10.56 19.60
N ALA A 2 -4.60 10.71 19.43
CA ALA A 2 -5.50 9.57 19.23
C ALA A 2 -5.96 9.44 17.76
N ILE A 3 -6.30 10.57 17.14
CA ILE A 3 -6.76 10.65 15.74
C ILE A 3 -5.72 10.07 14.77
N ASP A 4 -4.44 10.42 14.92
CA ASP A 4 -3.35 9.89 14.07
C ASP A 4 -3.26 8.35 14.14
N ARG A 5 -3.49 7.77 15.33
CA ARG A 5 -3.47 6.31 15.53
C ARG A 5 -4.69 5.64 14.88
N ILE A 6 -5.87 6.26 15.01
CA ILE A 6 -7.11 5.76 14.41
C ILE A 6 -7.02 5.84 12.88
N VAL A 7 -6.54 6.95 12.33
CA VAL A 7 -6.35 7.11 10.87
C VAL A 7 -5.36 6.09 10.34
N SER A 8 -4.23 5.89 11.03
CA SER A 8 -3.24 4.86 10.67
C SER A 8 -3.84 3.45 10.75
N LEU A 9 -4.60 3.14 11.81
CA LEU A 9 -5.27 1.85 11.97
C LEU A 9 -6.26 1.56 10.84
N VAL A 10 -7.07 2.56 10.45
CA VAL A 10 -8.05 2.44 9.36
C VAL A 10 -7.35 2.30 8.01
N LEU A 11 -6.25 3.02 7.77
CA LEU A 11 -5.48 2.87 6.54
C LEU A 11 -4.87 1.47 6.42
N ARG A 12 -4.29 0.94 7.51
CA ARG A 12 -3.74 -0.42 7.55
C ARG A 12 -4.80 -1.49 7.36
N SER A 13 -5.97 -1.34 7.97
CA SER A 13 -7.07 -2.30 7.78
C SER A 13 -7.59 -2.26 6.34
N ALA A 14 -7.70 -1.08 5.74
CA ALA A 14 -8.07 -0.93 4.34
C ALA A 14 -7.03 -1.59 3.40
N GLU A 15 -5.74 -1.35 3.61
CA GLU A 15 -4.65 -2.01 2.87
C GLU A 15 -4.76 -3.54 2.92
N LEU A 16 -5.02 -4.10 4.11
CA LEU A 16 -5.15 -5.54 4.32
C LEU A 16 -6.40 -6.11 3.61
N VAL A 17 -7.53 -5.41 3.68
CA VAL A 17 -8.77 -5.84 3.00
C VAL A 17 -8.57 -5.85 1.49
N PHE A 18 -7.99 -4.79 0.91
CA PHE A 18 -7.78 -4.74 -0.55
C PHE A 18 -6.76 -5.79 -1.02
N ALA A 19 -5.68 -6.01 -0.26
CA ALA A 19 -4.72 -7.06 -0.54
C ALA A 19 -5.35 -8.46 -0.49
N ALA A 20 -6.20 -8.72 0.51
CA ALA A 20 -6.91 -10.00 0.64
C ALA A 20 -7.89 -10.24 -0.52
N ILE A 21 -8.61 -9.22 -0.97
CA ILE A 21 -9.48 -9.31 -2.14
C ILE A 21 -8.67 -9.67 -3.40
N VAL A 22 -7.57 -8.98 -3.66
CA VAL A 22 -6.70 -9.25 -4.81
C VAL A 22 -6.10 -10.67 -4.74
N ALA A 23 -5.61 -11.08 -3.56
CA ALA A 23 -5.06 -12.41 -3.35
C ALA A 23 -6.10 -13.52 -3.58
N GLY A 24 -7.31 -13.33 -3.06
CA GLY A 24 -8.40 -14.30 -3.18
C GLY A 24 -8.86 -14.50 -4.62
N VAL A 25 -9.09 -13.40 -5.35
CA VAL A 25 -9.52 -13.50 -6.76
C VAL A 25 -8.42 -14.06 -7.65
N THR A 26 -7.17 -13.63 -7.45
CA THR A 26 -6.02 -14.14 -8.23
C THR A 26 -5.72 -15.61 -7.90
N GLY A 27 -5.89 -16.01 -6.64
CA GLY A 27 -5.71 -17.40 -6.21
C GLY A 27 -6.77 -18.35 -6.77
N ASP A 28 -8.05 -17.94 -6.77
CA ASP A 28 -9.13 -18.73 -7.40
C ASP A 28 -8.89 -18.92 -8.89
N TYR A 29 -8.38 -17.89 -9.58
CA TYR A 29 -8.03 -17.98 -10.99
C TYR A 29 -6.88 -18.97 -11.22
N LEU A 30 -5.81 -18.88 -10.44
CA LEU A 30 -4.64 -19.75 -10.59
C LEU A 30 -4.98 -21.23 -10.30
N HIS A 31 -5.91 -21.48 -9.38
CA HIS A 31 -6.38 -22.84 -9.07
C HIS A 31 -7.18 -23.46 -10.22
N LYS A 32 -7.92 -22.64 -10.98
CA LYS A 32 -8.76 -23.11 -12.09
C LYS A 32 -8.02 -23.14 -13.44
N SER A 33 -6.92 -22.40 -13.57
CA SER A 33 -6.14 -22.33 -14.81
C SER A 33 -5.18 -23.52 -14.95
N GLN A 34 -5.30 -24.29 -16.03
CA GLN A 34 -4.36 -25.37 -16.39
C GLN A 34 -3.32 -24.91 -17.43
N GLY A 35 -2.66 -23.78 -17.18
CA GLY A 35 -1.67 -23.21 -18.11
C GLY A 35 -0.21 -23.46 -17.71
N THR A 36 0.71 -23.18 -18.64
CA THR A 36 2.15 -23.25 -18.38
C THR A 36 2.59 -22.08 -17.48
N ALA A 37 3.64 -22.31 -16.68
CA ALA A 37 4.12 -21.36 -15.67
C ALA A 37 4.49 -19.97 -16.24
N TRP A 38 4.93 -19.93 -17.51
CA TRP A 38 5.36 -18.71 -18.19
C TRP A 38 4.21 -17.75 -18.49
N ASP A 39 3.03 -18.29 -18.81
CA ASP A 39 1.84 -17.47 -19.11
C ASP A 39 1.25 -16.84 -17.83
N HIS A 40 1.50 -17.47 -16.67
CA HIS A 40 0.97 -17.07 -15.37
C HIS A 40 1.95 -16.22 -14.54
N ALA A 41 3.14 -15.90 -15.07
CA ALA A 41 4.19 -15.18 -14.33
C ALA A 41 3.69 -13.83 -13.76
N ARG A 42 2.80 -13.13 -14.48
CA ARG A 42 2.20 -11.87 -14.03
C ARG A 42 1.29 -12.08 -12.83
N PHE A 43 0.47 -13.13 -12.83
CA PHE A 43 -0.40 -13.47 -11.70
C PHE A 43 0.40 -13.93 -10.49
N ILE A 44 1.47 -14.71 -10.68
CA ILE A 44 2.38 -15.16 -9.62
C ILE A 44 3.08 -13.96 -8.95
N TYR A 45 3.50 -12.96 -9.73
CA TYR A 45 4.03 -11.72 -9.18
C TYR A 45 2.99 -11.03 -8.29
N THR A 46 1.76 -10.87 -8.79
CA THR A 46 0.71 -10.12 -8.09
C THR A 46 0.26 -10.80 -6.80
N ILE A 47 0.16 -12.13 -6.77
CA ILE A 47 -0.20 -12.87 -5.56
C ILE A 47 0.92 -12.83 -4.53
N SER A 48 2.20 -12.78 -4.97
CA SER A 48 3.35 -12.62 -4.07
C SER A 48 3.35 -11.24 -3.41
N VAL A 49 3.10 -10.17 -4.19
CA VAL A 49 2.96 -8.80 -3.65
C VAL A 49 1.77 -8.72 -2.69
N ALA A 50 0.64 -9.34 -3.04
CA ALA A 50 -0.52 -9.40 -2.17
C ALA A 50 -0.22 -10.14 -0.86
N GLY A 51 0.46 -11.29 -0.91
CA GLY A 51 0.90 -12.04 0.27
C GLY A 51 1.82 -11.23 1.18
N LEU A 52 2.82 -10.55 0.62
CA LEU A 52 3.68 -9.65 1.37
C LEU A 52 2.89 -8.52 2.03
N SER A 53 1.95 -7.89 1.31
CA SER A 53 1.13 -6.82 1.89
C SER A 53 0.22 -7.28 3.02
N ILE A 54 -0.32 -8.51 2.96
CA ILE A 54 -1.12 -9.09 4.06
C ILE A 54 -0.23 -9.35 5.28
N LEU A 55 0.92 -9.99 5.09
CA LEU A 55 1.87 -10.27 6.17
C LEU A 55 2.31 -8.99 6.85
N LEU A 56 2.72 -8.00 6.06
CA LEU A 56 3.16 -6.70 6.55
C LEU A 56 2.00 -5.94 7.23
N GLY A 57 0.83 -5.90 6.61
CA GLY A 57 -0.36 -5.26 7.21
C GLY A 57 -0.76 -5.88 8.54
N LEU A 58 -0.66 -7.21 8.68
CA LEU A 58 -0.96 -7.93 9.93
C LEU A 58 0.10 -7.69 11.01
N ILE A 59 1.38 -7.73 10.64
CA ILE A 59 2.51 -7.43 11.55
C ILE A 59 2.39 -6.00 12.08
N TRP A 60 2.04 -5.05 11.22
CA TRP A 60 1.93 -3.63 11.58
C TRP A 60 0.63 -3.26 12.30
N LEU A 61 -0.40 -4.11 12.27
CA LEU A 61 -1.59 -3.97 13.11
C LEU A 61 -1.26 -4.18 14.60
N PHE A 62 -0.24 -4.99 14.91
CA PHE A 62 0.14 -5.29 16.28
C PHE A 62 0.89 -4.09 16.90
N PRO A 63 0.45 -3.56 18.07
CA PRO A 63 0.97 -2.32 18.65
C PRO A 63 2.43 -2.39 19.14
N PHE A 64 3.16 -3.48 18.90
CA PHE A 64 4.55 -3.66 19.33
C PHE A 64 5.58 -2.96 18.44
N SER A 65 5.21 -2.48 17.25
CA SER A 65 6.16 -1.84 16.32
C SER A 65 6.21 -0.31 16.45
N SER A 66 6.13 0.24 17.66
CA SER A 66 6.17 1.71 17.87
C SER A 66 7.56 2.34 17.68
N THR A 67 8.61 1.54 17.49
CA THR A 67 10.00 2.04 17.40
C THR A 67 10.56 2.02 15.97
N PHE A 68 9.96 1.26 15.05
CA PHE A 68 10.48 1.19 13.68
C PHE A 68 9.86 2.28 12.80
N THR A 69 10.69 2.91 11.99
CA THR A 69 10.29 3.92 11.01
C THR A 69 9.69 3.21 9.80
N HIS A 70 8.35 3.11 9.71
CA HIS A 70 7.66 2.25 8.71
C HIS A 70 7.59 2.84 7.29
N TRP A 71 7.81 4.16 7.16
CA TRP A 71 7.62 4.86 5.88
C TRP A 71 8.42 4.29 4.69
N PRO A 72 9.67 3.77 4.80
CA PRO A 72 10.39 3.25 3.65
C PRO A 72 9.77 1.96 3.10
N VAL A 73 9.29 1.10 4.00
CA VAL A 73 8.60 -0.15 3.61
C VAL A 73 7.30 0.18 2.90
N ASP A 74 6.58 1.19 3.38
CA ASP A 74 5.33 1.62 2.77
C ASP A 74 5.54 2.16 1.35
N VAL A 75 6.62 2.93 1.10
CA VAL A 75 7.00 3.38 -0.25
C VAL A 75 7.33 2.19 -1.15
N PHE A 76 8.12 1.24 -0.65
CA PHE A 76 8.50 0.05 -1.42
C PHE A 76 7.28 -0.77 -1.82
N MET A 77 6.34 -0.99 -0.89
CA MET A 77 5.09 -1.69 -1.17
C MET A 77 4.22 -0.95 -2.18
N SER A 78 4.14 0.39 -2.08
CA SER A 78 3.45 1.21 -3.10
C SER A 78 4.04 0.96 -4.50
N LEU A 79 5.37 0.97 -4.65
CA LEU A 79 6.03 0.72 -5.95
C LEU A 79 5.73 -0.68 -6.51
N LEU A 80 5.71 -1.71 -5.65
CA LEU A 80 5.33 -3.05 -6.05
C LEU A 80 3.87 -3.12 -6.53
N TRP A 81 2.96 -2.43 -5.86
CA TRP A 81 1.55 -2.34 -6.27
C TRP A 81 1.37 -1.57 -7.59
N TRP A 82 2.15 -0.51 -7.82
CA TRP A 82 2.19 0.19 -9.11
C TRP A 82 2.69 -0.71 -10.25
N ALA A 83 3.74 -1.48 -10.00
CA ALA A 83 4.24 -2.46 -10.97
C ALA A 83 3.19 -3.55 -11.25
N ALA A 84 2.55 -4.08 -10.19
CA ALA A 84 1.46 -5.04 -10.29
C ALA A 84 0.32 -4.49 -11.16
N PHE A 85 -0.15 -3.28 -10.88
CA PHE A 85 -1.16 -2.60 -11.67
C PHE A 85 -0.78 -2.51 -13.16
N GLY A 86 0.46 -2.10 -13.46
CA GLY A 86 0.95 -2.01 -14.84
C GLY A 86 0.97 -3.38 -15.56
N LEU A 87 1.39 -4.43 -14.87
CA LEU A 87 1.38 -5.81 -15.38
C LEU A 87 -0.03 -6.31 -15.68
N LEU A 88 -1.00 -6.07 -14.77
CA LEU A 88 -2.40 -6.43 -14.99
C LEU A 88 -3.02 -5.59 -16.11
N ALA A 89 -2.80 -4.28 -16.14
CA ALA A 89 -3.36 -3.40 -17.17
C ALA A 89 -2.90 -3.81 -18.57
N ASN A 90 -1.61 -4.14 -18.73
CA ASN A 90 -1.06 -4.63 -19.99
C ASN A 90 -1.64 -5.99 -20.41
N LEU A 91 -1.99 -6.85 -19.44
CA LEU A 91 -2.62 -8.13 -19.73
C LEU A 91 -4.10 -7.98 -20.12
N LEU A 92 -4.84 -7.11 -19.45
CA LEU A 92 -6.27 -6.92 -19.69
C LEU A 92 -6.54 -6.14 -20.98
N GLY A 93 -5.67 -5.19 -21.33
CA GLY A 93 -5.83 -4.37 -22.54
C GLY A 93 -5.86 -5.18 -23.84
N SER A 94 -5.22 -6.36 -23.88
CA SER A 94 -5.18 -7.21 -25.08
C SER A 94 -6.34 -8.22 -25.16
N SER A 95 -6.91 -8.64 -24.03
CA SER A 95 -7.90 -9.74 -23.99
C SER A 95 -9.31 -9.30 -23.57
N CYS A 96 -9.47 -8.14 -22.94
CA CYS A 96 -10.68 -7.72 -22.23
C CYS A 96 -11.26 -6.37 -22.70
N GLY A 97 -10.77 -5.84 -23.83
CA GLY A 97 -11.18 -4.54 -24.38
C GLY A 97 -10.78 -3.35 -23.50
N ALA A 98 -11.44 -2.21 -23.72
CA ALA A 98 -11.11 -0.97 -23.00
C ALA A 98 -11.28 -1.13 -21.48
N ILE A 99 -10.25 -0.68 -20.74
CA ILE A 99 -10.13 -0.74 -19.27
C ILE A 99 -11.32 -0.04 -18.58
N PHE A 100 -11.86 1.01 -19.20
CA PHE A 100 -12.96 1.83 -18.70
C PHE A 100 -14.33 1.51 -19.29
N ASN A 101 -14.47 0.44 -20.09
CA ASN A 101 -15.79 0.02 -20.55
C ASN A 101 -16.44 -0.86 -19.47
N TRP A 102 -17.43 -0.31 -18.77
CA TRP A 102 -18.15 -0.97 -17.67
C TRP A 102 -19.52 -1.55 -18.08
N ASP A 103 -19.83 -1.58 -19.38
CA ASP A 103 -21.17 -1.88 -19.92
C ASP A 103 -21.61 -3.35 -19.73
N ASN A 104 -20.71 -4.24 -19.26
CA ASN A 104 -20.97 -5.68 -19.03
C ASN A 104 -20.56 -6.19 -17.63
N ILE A 105 -20.54 -5.33 -16.59
CA ILE A 105 -20.32 -5.81 -15.22
C ILE A 105 -21.64 -6.39 -14.67
N SER A 106 -21.85 -7.68 -14.90
CA SER A 106 -22.84 -8.47 -14.17
C SER A 106 -22.17 -9.22 -13.01
N PRO A 107 -22.73 -9.19 -11.78
CA PRO A 107 -22.17 -9.90 -10.61
C PRO A 107 -22.04 -11.42 -10.77
N ARG A 108 -22.65 -12.00 -11.82
CA ARG A 108 -22.77 -13.45 -12.06
C ARG A 108 -22.10 -13.94 -13.36
N GLY A 109 -21.56 -13.08 -14.22
CA GLY A 109 -21.39 -13.46 -15.64
C GLY A 109 -20.00 -13.72 -16.19
N ASP A 110 -18.97 -12.91 -15.86
CA ASP A 110 -17.80 -12.88 -16.75
C ASP A 110 -16.44 -12.72 -16.04
N GLN A 111 -15.45 -13.51 -16.48
CA GLN A 111 -14.07 -13.48 -15.94
C GLN A 111 -13.45 -12.09 -16.11
N CYS A 112 -13.80 -11.41 -17.20
CA CYS A 112 -13.31 -10.08 -17.52
C CYS A 112 -13.68 -9.02 -16.46
N GLY A 113 -14.93 -9.05 -15.96
CA GLY A 113 -15.40 -8.12 -14.94
C GLY A 113 -14.67 -8.30 -13.60
N ARG A 114 -14.34 -9.55 -13.24
CA ARG A 114 -13.56 -9.85 -12.03
C ARG A 114 -12.15 -9.28 -12.11
N PHE A 115 -11.49 -9.44 -13.25
CA PHE A 115 -10.16 -8.89 -13.44
C PHE A 115 -10.13 -7.36 -13.47
N LYS A 116 -11.17 -6.70 -14.01
CA LYS A 116 -11.31 -5.24 -13.92
C LYS A 116 -11.44 -4.77 -12.47
N ALA A 117 -12.16 -5.51 -11.63
CA ALA A 117 -12.22 -5.22 -10.19
C ALA A 117 -10.85 -5.39 -9.52
N VAL A 118 -10.13 -6.48 -9.80
CA VAL A 118 -8.77 -6.69 -9.27
C VAL A 118 -7.82 -5.56 -9.68
N LEU A 119 -7.91 -5.10 -10.93
CA LEU A 119 -7.14 -3.97 -11.43
C LEU A 119 -7.42 -2.69 -10.61
N ALA A 120 -8.70 -2.37 -10.38
CA ALA A 120 -9.09 -1.21 -9.58
C ALA A 120 -8.59 -1.31 -8.12
N PHE A 121 -8.73 -2.48 -7.48
CA PHE A 121 -8.25 -2.68 -6.12
C PHE A 121 -6.72 -2.62 -6.01
N SER A 122 -5.98 -3.10 -7.02
CA SER A 122 -4.52 -2.97 -7.04
C SER A 122 -4.07 -1.51 -7.09
N PHE A 123 -4.79 -0.67 -7.84
CA PHE A 123 -4.53 0.77 -7.93
C PHE A 123 -4.84 1.49 -6.60
N LEU A 124 -5.98 1.17 -5.98
CA LEU A 124 -6.34 1.70 -4.66
C LEU A 124 -5.32 1.31 -3.60
N SER A 125 -4.87 0.05 -3.62
CA SER A 125 -3.81 -0.43 -2.72
C SER A 125 -2.53 0.38 -2.90
N ALA A 126 -2.09 0.63 -4.14
CA ALA A 126 -0.91 1.46 -4.41
C ALA A 126 -1.02 2.87 -3.78
N ILE A 127 -2.18 3.50 -3.90
CA ILE A 127 -2.43 4.83 -3.33
C ILE A 127 -2.46 4.79 -1.80
N LEU A 128 -3.05 3.76 -1.20
CA LEU A 128 -3.13 3.66 0.26
C LEU A 128 -1.77 3.45 0.90
N TRP A 129 -0.95 2.56 0.35
CA TRP A 129 0.43 2.39 0.79
C TRP A 129 1.24 3.69 0.65
N LEU A 130 1.02 4.46 -0.43
CA LEU A 130 1.65 5.77 -0.60
C LEU A 130 1.16 6.80 0.44
N ALA A 131 -0.14 6.83 0.74
CA ALA A 131 -0.71 7.71 1.74
C ALA A 131 -0.16 7.39 3.14
N SER A 132 -0.06 6.10 3.48
CA SER A 132 0.59 5.61 4.71
C SER A 132 2.04 6.06 4.80
N ALA A 133 2.80 5.92 3.72
CA ALA A 133 4.19 6.39 3.65
C ALA A 133 4.30 7.90 3.87
N LEU A 134 3.43 8.69 3.25
CA LEU A 134 3.44 10.14 3.36
C LEU A 134 3.13 10.60 4.80
N ILE A 135 2.12 9.99 5.42
CA ILE A 135 1.77 10.26 6.83
C ILE A 135 2.96 9.92 7.74
N GLY A 136 3.60 8.76 7.53
CA GLY A 136 4.80 8.35 8.26
C GLY A 136 5.95 9.35 8.10
N LEU A 137 6.24 9.78 6.87
CA LEU A 137 7.29 10.76 6.56
C LEU A 137 7.04 12.12 7.23
N LEU A 138 5.81 12.62 7.16
CA LEU A 138 5.42 13.88 7.77
C LEU A 138 5.58 13.83 9.30
N TRP A 139 5.28 12.68 9.91
CA TRP A 139 5.46 12.48 11.35
C TRP A 139 6.94 12.47 11.76
N VAL A 140 7.81 11.77 11.02
CA VAL A 140 9.26 11.76 11.26
C VAL A 140 9.83 13.18 11.15
N ARG A 141 9.52 13.90 10.07
CA ARG A 141 9.98 15.28 9.87
C ARG A 141 9.51 16.22 10.98
N LYS A 142 8.30 16.03 11.50
CA LYS A 142 7.78 16.82 12.62
C LYS A 142 8.50 16.50 13.94
N HIS A 143 8.89 15.25 14.17
CA HIS A 143 9.66 14.86 15.35
C HIS A 143 11.10 15.37 15.29
N GLU A 144 11.77 15.24 14.14
CA GLU A 144 13.13 15.77 13.95
C GLU A 144 13.19 17.29 14.18
N ARG A 145 12.22 18.05 13.65
CA ARG A 145 12.13 19.50 13.90
C ARG A 145 11.94 19.85 15.38
N ARG A 146 11.22 19.03 16.14
CA ARG A 146 11.05 19.22 17.58
C ARG A 146 12.34 18.93 18.35
N VAL A 147 13.02 17.83 18.02
CA VAL A 147 14.31 17.46 18.63
C VAL A 147 15.39 18.51 18.36
N VAL A 148 15.43 19.10 17.16
CA VAL A 148 16.36 20.21 16.84
C VAL A 148 16.03 21.49 17.63
N ALA A 149 14.74 21.79 17.83
CA ALA A 149 14.32 22.95 18.62
C ALA A 149 14.64 22.78 20.12
N ASP A 150 14.48 21.58 20.67
CA ASP A 150 14.82 21.27 22.07
C ASP A 150 16.33 21.06 22.30
N GLY A 151 17.06 20.65 21.26
CA GLY A 151 18.52 20.45 21.27
C GLY A 151 19.33 21.74 21.11
N GLN A 152 18.71 22.89 20.87
CA GLN A 152 19.40 24.18 20.91
C GLN A 152 19.60 24.56 22.38
N PRO A 153 20.84 24.54 22.93
CA PRO A 153 21.06 25.04 24.28
C PRO A 153 20.65 26.51 24.27
N ARG A 154 19.67 26.89 25.11
CA ARG A 154 19.34 28.28 25.39
C ARG A 154 20.65 28.98 25.74
N ARG A 155 21.28 29.64 24.77
CA ARG A 155 22.38 30.57 24.98
C ARG A 155 21.79 31.69 25.82
N ARG A 156 21.79 31.50 27.15
CA ARG A 156 21.63 32.56 28.14
C ARG A 156 22.75 33.54 27.84
N TRP A 157 22.42 34.55 27.04
CA TRP A 157 23.22 35.73 26.82
C TRP A 157 23.34 36.44 28.17
N PHE A 158 24.35 36.04 28.96
CA PHE A 158 24.77 36.81 30.12
C PHE A 158 25.30 38.14 29.58
N ARG A 159 24.45 39.18 29.64
CA ARG A 159 24.90 40.57 29.55
C ARG A 159 25.84 40.80 30.74
N ARG A 160 27.15 40.86 30.48
CA ARG A 160 28.10 41.53 31.38
C ARG A 160 27.68 43.00 31.45
N ALA A 161 27.02 43.38 32.54
CA ALA A 161 26.96 44.78 32.95
C ALA A 161 28.37 45.17 33.39
N ARG A 162 28.92 46.17 32.69
CA ARG A 162 30.18 46.83 33.03
C ARG A 162 29.84 47.87 34.10
N VAL A 163 30.37 47.73 35.31
CA VAL A 163 30.50 48.81 36.31
C VAL A 163 31.85 48.61 36.99
#